data_AF-R0NVS6-F1
#
_entry.id   AF-R0NVS6-F1
#
_cell.length_a   1.000
_cell.length_b   1.000
_cell.length_c   1.000
_cell.angle_alpha   90.00
_cell.angle_beta   90.00
_cell.angle_gamma   90.00
#
_symmetry.space_group_name_H-M   'P 1'
#
loop_
_entity.id
_entity.type
_entity.pdbx_description
1 polymer ?
#
loop_
_entity_poly.entity_id
_entity_poly.type
_entity_poly.pdbx_seq_one_letter_code
_entity_poly.pdbx_strand_id
1 'polypeptide(L)' 'MAERFWENLSIILAERNISWIELTRKMFAGEFHYPSELNRLYQKIVTTRWNNECLKVHG' A
#
# COMPACT_ATOMS: atom_id res chain seq x y z
N MET A 1 6.42 13.45 10.52
CA MET A 1 7.23 12.34 11.10
C MET A 1 6.90 11.02 10.43
N ALA A 2 5.60 10.66 10.34
CA ALA A 2 5.16 9.47 9.59
C ALA A 2 5.48 9.53 8.09
N GLU A 3 5.48 10.70 7.43
CA GLU A 3 5.76 10.78 5.97
C GLU A 3 7.11 10.17 5.60
N ARG A 4 8.20 10.56 6.29
CA ARG A 4 9.55 10.01 6.04
C ARG A 4 9.62 8.48 6.22
N PHE A 5 8.79 7.90 7.08
CA PHE A 5 8.68 6.45 7.19
C PHE A 5 8.04 5.85 5.92
N TRP A 6 6.95 6.45 5.42
CA TRP A 6 6.28 5.99 4.18
C TRP A 6 7.09 6.28 2.90
N GLU A 7 7.87 7.36 2.85
CA GLU A 7 8.85 7.63 1.78
C GLU A 7 9.93 6.55 1.76
N ASN A 8 10.61 6.32 2.90
CA ASN A 8 11.62 5.27 3.02
C ASN A 8 11.06 3.88 2.70
N LEU A 9 9.83 3.56 3.13
CA LEU A 9 9.18 2.30 2.79
C LEU A 9 8.88 2.20 1.29
N SER A 10 8.49 3.30 0.63
CA SER A 10 8.29 3.35 -0.83
C SER A 10 9.58 3.06 -1.59
N ILE A 11 10.70 3.62 -1.13
CA ILE A 11 12.04 3.40 -1.72
C ILE A 11 12.45 1.93 -1.56
N ILE A 12 12.37 1.37 -0.35
CA ILE A 12 12.73 -0.03 -0.07
C ILE A 12 11.85 -1.01 -0.88
N LEU A 13 10.57 -0.70 -1.08
CA LEU A 13 9.68 -1.50 -1.92
C LEU A 13 10.09 -1.46 -3.40
N ALA A 14 10.46 -0.29 -3.92
CA ALA A 14 10.97 -0.15 -5.29
C ALA A 14 12.30 -0.89 -5.49
N GLU A 15 13.27 -0.73 -4.58
CA GLU A 15 14.56 -1.44 -4.61
C GLU A 15 14.40 -2.97 -4.59
N ARG A 16 13.40 -3.48 -3.88
CA ARG A 16 13.11 -4.92 -3.79
C ARG A 16 12.19 -5.42 -4.89
N ASN A 17 11.67 -4.55 -5.76
CA ASN A 17 10.64 -4.84 -6.75
C ASN A 17 9.39 -5.52 -6.14
N ILE A 18 8.92 -5.01 -4.99
CA ILE A 18 7.77 -5.53 -4.24
C ILE A 18 6.65 -4.47 -4.28
N SER A 19 5.45 -4.86 -4.71
CA SER A 19 4.30 -3.93 -4.72
C SER A 19 3.71 -3.73 -3.31
N TRP A 20 2.99 -2.62 -3.11
CA TRP A 20 2.26 -2.34 -1.87
C TRP A 20 1.20 -3.40 -1.53
N ILE A 21 0.58 -4.00 -2.55
CA ILE A 21 -0.35 -5.14 -2.38
C ILE A 21 0.42 -6.36 -1.86
N GLU A 22 1.61 -6.63 -2.40
CA GLU A 22 2.41 -7.79 -2.02
C GLU A 22 3.03 -7.66 -0.62
N LEU A 23 3.43 -6.44 -0.23
CA LEU A 23 3.79 -6.15 1.17
C LEU A 23 2.60 -6.39 2.11
N THR A 24 1.42 -5.86 1.76
CA THR A 24 0.20 -6.03 2.56
C THR A 24 -0.16 -7.51 2.70
N ARG A 25 -0.10 -8.29 1.60
CA ARG A 25 -0.32 -9.74 1.61
C ARG A 25 0.66 -10.50 2.50
N LYS A 26 1.91 -10.04 2.62
CA LYS A 26 2.93 -10.64 3.51
C LYS A 26 2.76 -10.22 4.97
N MET A 27 2.41 -8.95 5.24
CA MET A 27 2.19 -8.43 6.60
C MET A 27 0.93 -9.01 7.27
N PHE A 28 -0.11 -9.31 6.49
CA PHE A 28 -1.39 -9.84 6.97
C PHE A 28 -1.64 -11.27 6.47
N ALA A 29 -0.57 -12.06 6.31
CA ALA A 29 -0.66 -13.46 5.89
C ALA A 29 -1.30 -14.32 6.99
N GLY A 30 -2.52 -14.81 6.76
CA GLY A 30 -3.31 -15.58 7.73
C GLY A 30 -4.32 -14.75 8.54
N GLU A 31 -4.21 -13.42 8.53
CA GLU A 31 -5.15 -12.50 9.19
C GLU A 31 -6.44 -12.28 8.39
N PHE A 32 -6.46 -12.63 7.11
CA PHE A 32 -7.63 -12.51 6.22
C PHE A 32 -8.07 -13.86 5.69
N HIS A 33 -9.38 -14.10 5.73
CA HIS A 33 -9.99 -15.34 5.22
C HIS A 33 -10.35 -15.20 3.74
N TYR A 34 -10.68 -13.98 3.28
CA TYR A 34 -11.08 -13.70 1.91
C TYR A 34 -10.23 -12.60 1.24
N PRO A 35 -9.86 -12.72 -0.05
CA PRO A 35 -9.11 -11.69 -0.78
C PRO A 35 -9.80 -10.31 -0.84
N SER A 36 -11.12 -10.27 -0.70
CA SER A 36 -11.93 -9.05 -0.64
C SER A 36 -11.66 -8.20 0.61
N GLU A 37 -11.30 -8.83 1.73
CA GLU A 37 -10.94 -8.14 2.98
C GLU A 37 -9.61 -7.40 2.83
N LEU A 38 -8.61 -8.08 2.26
CA LEU A 38 -7.33 -7.47 1.91
C LEU A 38 -7.50 -6.36 0.86
N ASN A 39 -8.36 -6.54 -0.15
CA ASN A 39 -8.66 -5.46 -1.10
C ASN A 39 -9.31 -4.25 -0.39
N ARG A 40 -10.23 -4.47 0.56
CA ARG A 40 -10.85 -3.39 1.35
C ARG A 40 -9.84 -2.68 2.25
N LEU A 41 -8.88 -3.41 2.86
CA LEU A 41 -7.78 -2.80 3.60
C LEU A 41 -6.87 -2.00 2.67
N TYR A 42 -6.44 -2.58 1.55
CA TYR A 42 -5.58 -1.91 0.56
C TYR A 42 -6.23 -0.63 0.04
N GLN A 43 -7.50 -0.68 -0.37
CA GLN A 43 -8.27 0.51 -0.76
C GLN A 43 -8.34 1.53 0.38
N LYS A 44 -8.53 1.12 1.65
CA LYS A 44 -8.50 2.06 2.77
C LYS A 44 -7.13 2.71 2.96
N ILE A 45 -6.02 1.95 2.88
CA ILE A 45 -4.65 2.47 2.96
C ILE A 45 -4.39 3.45 1.81
N VAL A 46 -4.73 3.06 0.59
CA VAL A 46 -4.59 3.89 -0.61
C VAL A 46 -5.44 5.16 -0.48
N THR A 47 -6.75 5.08 -0.24
CA THR A 47 -7.63 6.27 -0.10
C THR A 47 -7.16 7.21 1.02
N THR A 48 -6.64 6.69 2.13
CA THR A 48 -6.10 7.54 3.22
C THR A 48 -4.81 8.27 2.79
N ARG A 49 -4.05 7.71 1.84
CA ARG A 49 -2.86 8.33 1.21
C ARG A 49 -3.20 9.25 0.02
N TRP A 50 -4.21 8.91 -0.79
CA TRP A 50 -4.27 9.35 -2.19
C TRP A 50 -4.85 10.74 -2.46
N ASN A 51 -5.29 11.46 -1.43
CA ASN A 51 -5.61 12.91 -1.52
C ASN A 51 -4.43 13.74 -2.07
N ASN A 52 -3.21 13.17 -2.14
CA ASN A 52 -2.03 13.79 -2.72
C ASN A 52 -1.50 13.18 -4.04
N GLU A 53 -2.03 12.04 -4.56
CA GLU A 53 -1.37 11.33 -5.69
C GLU A 53 -2.24 10.79 -6.86
N CYS A 54 -3.46 10.25 -6.68
CA CYS A 54 -4.17 9.33 -7.71
C CYS A 54 -4.35 10.34 -8.94
N LEU A 55 -4.79 11.59 -8.72
CA LEU A 55 -5.14 12.55 -9.79
C LEU A 55 -4.01 12.92 -10.79
N LYS A 56 -2.76 12.43 -10.60
CA LYS A 56 -1.65 12.61 -11.56
C LYS A 56 -1.37 11.41 -12.46
N VAL A 57 -2.12 10.30 -12.34
CA VAL A 57 -1.86 9.06 -13.11
C VAL A 57 -2.96 8.76 -14.15
N HIS A 58 -4.02 9.57 -14.21
CA HIS A 58 -5.06 9.56 -15.25
C HIS A 58 -5.33 11.00 -15.74
N GLY A 59 -4.34 11.57 -16.43
CA GLY A 59 -4.37 12.89 -17.06
C GLY A 59 -3.17 13.05 -17.98
#